data_AF-A0A9X2CNV2-F1
#
_entry.id   AF-A0A9X2CNV2-F1
#
_cell.length_a   1.000
_cell.length_b   1.000
_cell.length_c   1.000
_cell.angle_alpha   90.00
_cell.angle_beta   90.00
_cell.angle_gamma   90.00
#
_symmetry.space_group_name_H-M   'P 1'
#
loop_
_entity.id
_entity.type
_entity.pdbx_description
1 polymer ?
#
loop_
_entity_poly.entity_id
_entity_poly.type
_entity_poly.pdbx_seq_one_letter_code
_entity_poly.pdbx_strand_id
1 'polypeptide(L)'
;MTKERAKKIGIKVATISVSIGIVLAYLIPTWIFWDGTSKSFMWIFDIGFWFNVIMGIAFFYGMGNFFGKKAGIEILVKKRNYILTGVKYGILTLVTATFLTSLIGFFQEGIDNIGGFSNPFYDYIFKPMYWILMYGIIPAILVGILFGLTIKLNGNK
;
A
#
# COMPACT_ATOMS: atom_id res chain seq x y z
N MET A 1 -2.60 7.83 28.18
CA MET A 1 -2.76 6.88 27.04
C MET A 1 -1.77 5.73 27.22
N THR A 2 -2.23 4.47 27.23
CA THR A 2 -1.33 3.30 27.29
C THR A 2 -0.81 2.91 25.91
N LYS A 3 0.36 2.26 25.84
CA LYS A 3 0.93 1.78 24.57
C LYS A 3 0.00 0.80 23.84
N GLU A 4 -0.67 -0.09 24.57
CA GLU A 4 -1.57 -1.07 23.97
C GLU A 4 -2.83 -0.43 23.36
N ARG A 5 -3.44 0.56 24.04
CA ARG A 5 -4.56 1.32 23.48
C ARG A 5 -4.13 2.09 22.22
N ALA A 6 -2.95 2.72 22.25
CA ALA A 6 -2.40 3.43 21.10
C ALA A 6 -2.16 2.52 19.89
N LYS A 7 -1.61 1.31 20.11
CA LYS A 7 -1.43 0.29 19.06
C LYS A 7 -2.77 -0.10 18.45
N LYS A 8 -3.79 -0.41 19.26
CA LYS A 8 -5.12 -0.81 18.78
C LYS A 8 -5.78 0.29 17.93
N ILE A 9 -5.71 1.54 18.36
CA ILE A 9 -6.20 2.68 17.57
C ILE A 9 -5.44 2.76 16.23
N GLY A 10 -4.11 2.71 16.27
CA GLY A 10 -3.26 2.77 15.09
C GLY A 10 -3.56 1.68 14.06
N ILE A 11 -3.75 0.43 14.52
CA ILE A 11 -4.15 -0.71 13.65
C ILE A 11 -5.51 -0.43 13.01
N LYS A 12 -6.53 -0.09 13.81
CA LYS A 12 -7.90 0.11 13.31
C LYS A 12 -7.95 1.17 12.20
N VAL A 13 -7.27 2.30 12.42
CA VAL A 13 -7.23 3.39 11.44
C VAL A 13 -6.38 2.99 10.22
N ALA A 14 -5.29 2.23 10.41
CA ALA A 14 -4.47 1.74 9.31
C ALA A 14 -5.26 0.78 8.41
N THR A 15 -6.05 -0.13 8.97
CA THR A 15 -6.90 -1.05 8.20
C THR A 15 -7.83 -0.27 7.27
N ILE A 16 -8.52 0.75 7.78
CA ILE A 16 -9.41 1.61 6.97
C ILE A 16 -8.61 2.35 5.89
N SER A 17 -7.45 2.88 6.24
CA SER A 17 -6.61 3.64 5.31
C SER A 17 -6.05 2.75 4.18
N VAL A 18 -5.69 1.51 4.50
CA VAL A 18 -5.30 0.50 3.50
C VAL A 18 -6.47 0.18 2.58
N SER A 19 -7.69 0.00 3.09
CA SER A 19 -8.86 -0.24 2.25
C SER A 19 -9.10 0.92 1.26
N ILE A 20 -8.98 2.17 1.72
CA ILE A 20 -9.05 3.36 0.84
C ILE A 20 -7.94 3.30 -0.21
N GLY A 21 -6.71 2.97 0.20
CA GLY A 21 -5.56 2.84 -0.71
C GLY A 21 -5.77 1.77 -1.78
N ILE A 22 -6.34 0.61 -1.44
CA ILE A 22 -6.66 -0.46 -2.39
C ILE A 22 -7.72 0.00 -3.39
N VAL A 23 -8.76 0.71 -2.94
CA VAL A 23 -9.77 1.27 -3.84
C VAL A 23 -9.12 2.29 -4.80
N LEU A 24 -8.26 3.17 -4.31
CA LEU A 24 -7.52 4.11 -5.17
C LEU A 24 -6.59 3.39 -6.16
N ALA A 25 -5.91 2.33 -5.72
CA ALA A 25 -5.04 1.52 -6.59
C ALA A 25 -5.82 0.82 -7.70
N TYR A 26 -7.09 0.49 -7.48
CA TYR A 26 -7.98 0.00 -8.53
C TYR A 26 -8.47 1.13 -9.45
N LEU A 27 -8.87 2.28 -8.89
CA LEU A 27 -9.45 3.38 -9.67
C LEU A 27 -8.44 4.15 -10.53
N ILE A 28 -7.18 4.28 -10.09
CA ILE A 28 -6.16 5.06 -10.82
C ILE A 28 -5.86 4.45 -12.20
N PRO A 29 -5.53 3.15 -12.34
CA PRO A 29 -5.37 2.53 -13.65
C PRO A 29 -6.65 2.57 -14.48
N THR A 30 -7.81 2.30 -13.86
CA THR A 30 -9.12 2.39 -14.55
C THR A 30 -9.31 3.74 -15.22
N TRP A 31 -8.95 4.82 -14.54
CA TRP A 31 -9.08 6.18 -15.06
C TRP A 31 -8.02 6.51 -16.12
N ILE A 32 -6.76 6.10 -15.92
CA ILE A 32 -5.66 6.36 -16.87
C ILE A 32 -5.88 5.63 -18.20
N PHE A 33 -6.36 4.39 -18.15
CA PHE A 33 -6.58 3.53 -19.33
C PHE A 33 -8.04 3.49 -19.77
N TRP A 34 -8.84 4.50 -19.39
CA TRP A 34 -10.24 4.54 -19.78
C TRP A 34 -10.39 4.77 -21.29
N ASP A 35 -11.07 3.84 -21.97
CA ASP A 35 -11.33 3.88 -23.41
C ASP A 35 -12.69 4.51 -23.77
N GLY A 36 -13.39 5.11 -22.80
CA GLY A 36 -14.74 5.62 -22.94
C GLY A 36 -15.84 4.57 -22.73
N THR A 37 -15.48 3.30 -22.52
CA THR A 37 -16.43 2.20 -22.30
C THR A 37 -16.45 1.74 -20.84
N SER A 38 -17.45 0.94 -20.48
CA SER A 38 -17.53 0.30 -19.16
C SER A 38 -16.54 -0.87 -19.01
N LYS A 39 -15.93 -1.36 -20.11
CA LYS A 39 -14.97 -2.47 -20.06
C LYS A 39 -13.71 -2.12 -19.29
N SER A 40 -13.26 -0.86 -19.35
CA SER A 40 -12.14 -0.40 -18.54
C SER A 40 -12.35 -0.60 -17.04
N PHE A 41 -13.59 -0.64 -16.53
CA PHE A 41 -13.87 -0.93 -15.12
C PHE A 41 -13.76 -2.43 -14.79
N MET A 42 -13.85 -3.30 -15.79
CA MET A 42 -13.77 -4.75 -15.60
C MET A 42 -12.35 -5.30 -15.75
N TRP A 43 -11.34 -4.44 -15.90
CA TRP A 43 -9.94 -4.84 -16.13
C TRP A 43 -9.41 -5.87 -15.12
N ILE A 44 -9.89 -5.81 -13.87
CA ILE A 44 -9.48 -6.72 -12.80
C ILE A 44 -9.99 -8.16 -13.02
N PHE A 45 -11.01 -8.37 -13.86
CA PHE A 45 -11.49 -9.73 -14.20
C PHE A 45 -10.72 -10.35 -15.35
N ASP A 46 -10.06 -9.54 -16.18
CA ASP A 46 -9.31 -9.99 -17.35
C ASP A 46 -7.83 -10.27 -17.02
N ILE A 47 -7.38 -10.01 -15.79
CA ILE A 47 -6.00 -10.27 -15.38
C ILE A 47 -5.78 -11.75 -15.03
N GLY A 48 -4.82 -12.38 -15.70
CA GLY A 48 -4.38 -13.75 -15.42
C GLY A 48 -3.59 -13.93 -14.10
N PHE A 49 -3.41 -12.86 -13.31
CA PHE A 49 -2.49 -12.81 -12.17
C PHE A 49 -3.21 -12.55 -10.82
N TRP A 50 -4.37 -13.19 -10.62
CA TRP A 50 -5.18 -13.06 -9.39
C TRP A 50 -4.41 -13.37 -8.11
N PHE A 51 -3.51 -14.34 -8.16
CA PHE A 51 -2.67 -14.69 -7.00
C PHE A 51 -1.82 -13.49 -6.56
N ASN A 52 -1.18 -12.79 -7.49
CA ASN A 52 -0.33 -11.63 -7.20
C ASN A 52 -1.16 -10.49 -6.61
N VAL A 53 -2.39 -10.29 -7.08
CA VAL A 53 -3.33 -9.30 -6.52
C VAL A 53 -3.71 -9.64 -5.08
N ILE A 54 -4.09 -10.90 -4.82
CA ILE A 54 -4.47 -11.35 -3.48
C ILE A 54 -3.29 -11.22 -2.52
N MET A 55 -2.09 -11.64 -2.94
CA MET A 55 -0.86 -11.51 -2.15
C MET A 55 -0.51 -10.04 -1.91
N GLY A 56 -0.68 -9.18 -2.91
CA GLY A 56 -0.49 -7.75 -2.77
C GLY A 56 -1.41 -7.16 -1.71
N ILE A 57 -2.71 -7.43 -1.79
CA ILE A 57 -3.69 -7.00 -0.79
C ILE A 57 -3.29 -7.49 0.61
N ALA A 58 -2.89 -8.76 0.74
CA ALA A 58 -2.45 -9.33 2.00
C ALA A 58 -1.22 -8.60 2.57
N PHE A 59 -0.21 -8.30 1.73
CA PHE A 59 0.97 -7.53 2.16
C PHE A 59 0.62 -6.09 2.53
N PHE A 60 -0.28 -5.43 1.82
CA PHE A 60 -0.75 -4.08 2.18
C PHE A 60 -1.43 -4.07 3.54
N TYR A 61 -2.31 -5.03 3.85
CA TYR A 61 -2.89 -5.14 5.18
C TYR A 61 -1.86 -5.53 6.25
N GLY A 62 -0.93 -6.44 5.94
CA GLY A 62 0.14 -6.86 6.85
C GLY A 62 1.04 -5.70 7.23
N MET A 63 1.60 -5.00 6.24
CA MET A 63 2.47 -3.84 6.45
C MET A 63 1.73 -2.65 7.04
N GLY A 64 0.48 -2.41 6.60
CA GLY A 64 -0.38 -1.39 7.17
C GLY A 64 -0.64 -1.62 8.66
N ASN A 65 -0.92 -2.86 9.07
CA ASN A 65 -1.09 -3.19 10.49
C ASN A 65 0.23 -3.04 11.28
N PHE A 66 1.35 -3.46 10.71
CA PHE A 66 2.67 -3.32 11.34
C PHE A 66 3.05 -1.85 11.58
N PHE A 67 2.93 -1.01 10.54
CA PHE A 67 3.22 0.41 10.64
C PHE A 67 2.13 1.18 11.39
N GLY A 68 0.88 0.75 11.33
CA GLY A 68 -0.24 1.28 12.12
C GLY A 68 0.03 1.22 13.61
N LYS A 69 0.54 0.08 14.12
CA LYS A 69 0.98 -0.06 15.52
C LYS A 69 2.02 0.99 15.89
N LYS A 70 3.02 1.19 15.03
CA LYS A 70 4.12 2.14 15.25
C LYS A 70 3.63 3.59 15.20
N ALA A 71 2.78 3.93 14.23
CA ALA A 71 2.17 5.24 14.07
C ALA A 71 1.34 5.62 15.30
N GLY A 72 0.49 4.71 15.78
CA GLY A 72 -0.31 4.92 16.98
C GLY A 72 0.55 5.28 18.19
N ILE A 73 1.65 4.55 18.42
CA ILE A 73 2.59 4.84 19.52
C ILE A 73 3.27 6.20 19.32
N GLU A 74 3.78 6.49 18.13
CA GLU A 74 4.48 7.74 17.87
C GLU A 74 3.59 8.97 18.06
N ILE A 75 2.36 8.93 17.52
CA ILE A 75 1.42 10.05 17.57
C ILE A 75 0.86 10.21 18.98
N LEU A 76 0.35 9.14 19.58
CA LEU A 76 -0.47 9.24 20.80
C LEU A 76 0.34 9.18 22.09
N VAL A 77 1.45 8.43 22.11
CA VAL A 77 2.31 8.26 23.28
C VAL A 77 3.52 9.19 23.21
N LYS A 78 4.26 9.16 22.11
CA LYS A 78 5.46 9.99 21.94
C LYS A 78 5.17 11.42 21.47
N LYS A 79 3.89 11.77 21.26
CA LYS A 79 3.42 13.10 20.84
C LYS A 79 4.13 13.67 19.61
N ARG A 80 4.51 12.80 18.67
CA ARG A 80 5.11 13.21 17.39
C ARG A 80 4.07 13.87 16.49
N ASN A 81 4.55 14.68 15.53
CA ASN A 81 3.69 15.35 14.56
C ASN A 81 2.89 14.32 13.75
N TYR A 82 1.57 14.38 13.86
CA TYR A 82 0.67 13.39 13.29
C TYR A 82 0.68 13.38 11.75
N ILE A 83 0.88 14.54 11.11
CA ILE A 83 0.95 14.66 9.65
C ILE A 83 2.21 13.96 9.15
N LEU A 84 3.38 14.35 9.68
CA LEU A 84 4.66 13.77 9.29
C LEU A 84 4.72 12.27 9.58
N THR A 85 4.26 11.84 10.76
CA THR A 85 4.21 10.43 11.12
C THR A 85 3.23 9.65 10.22
N GLY A 86 2.08 10.23 9.89
CA GLY A 86 1.09 9.62 9.01
C GLY A 86 1.62 9.41 7.59
N VAL A 87 2.20 10.46 6.99
CA VAL A 87 2.85 10.39 5.66
C VAL A 87 4.00 9.39 5.66
N LYS A 88 4.88 9.44 6.66
CA LYS A 88 6.01 8.49 6.80
C LYS A 88 5.54 7.04 6.73
N TYR A 89 4.52 6.68 7.51
CA TYR A 89 4.02 5.31 7.55
C TYR A 89 3.14 4.93 6.37
N GLY A 90 2.45 5.89 5.74
CA GLY A 90 1.78 5.68 4.46
C GLY A 90 2.76 5.29 3.36
N ILE A 91 3.83 6.06 3.18
CA ILE A 91 4.89 5.79 2.19
C ILE A 91 5.60 4.47 2.49
N LEU A 92 5.97 4.22 3.76
CA LEU A 92 6.62 2.96 4.12
C LEU A 92 5.73 1.74 3.83
N THR A 93 4.42 1.84 4.07
CA THR A 93 3.47 0.78 3.72
C THR A 93 3.45 0.56 2.21
N LEU A 94 3.32 1.62 1.41
CA LEU A 94 3.38 1.55 -0.05
C LEU A 94 4.65 0.85 -0.53
N VAL A 95 5.83 1.36 -0.15
CA VAL A 95 7.12 0.85 -0.62
C VAL A 95 7.32 -0.62 -0.24
N THR A 96 7.09 -0.97 1.02
CA THR A 96 7.35 -2.33 1.50
C THR A 96 6.35 -3.35 0.97
N ALA A 97 5.06 -3.02 0.94
CA ALA A 97 4.05 -3.93 0.39
C ALA A 97 4.26 -4.14 -1.12
N THR A 98 4.57 -3.07 -1.86
CA THR A 98 4.87 -3.15 -3.29
C THR A 98 6.10 -4.02 -3.55
N PHE A 99 7.17 -3.83 -2.77
CA PHE A 99 8.37 -4.63 -2.92
C PHE A 99 8.10 -6.12 -2.65
N LEU A 100 7.39 -6.45 -1.56
CA LEU A 100 7.01 -7.84 -1.25
C LEU A 100 6.12 -8.45 -2.34
N THR A 101 5.20 -7.67 -2.91
CA THR A 101 4.34 -8.13 -4.01
C THR A 101 5.16 -8.39 -5.28
N SER A 102 6.11 -7.51 -5.58
CA SER A 102 7.00 -7.63 -6.74
C SER A 102 7.91 -8.88 -6.62
N LEU A 103 8.35 -9.20 -5.40
CA LEU A 103 9.10 -10.44 -5.15
C LEU A 103 8.27 -11.69 -5.49
N ILE A 104 6.96 -11.71 -5.24
CA ILE A 104 6.12 -12.85 -5.60
C ILE A 104 6.15 -13.09 -7.12
N GLY A 105 5.95 -12.05 -7.93
CA GLY A 105 6.06 -12.18 -9.39
C GLY A 105 7.46 -12.64 -9.83
N PHE A 106 8.50 -12.13 -9.19
CA PHE A 106 9.87 -12.56 -9.46
C PHE A 106 10.09 -14.05 -9.14
N PHE A 107 9.61 -14.55 -8.00
CA PHE A 107 9.76 -15.96 -7.63
C PHE A 107 8.89 -16.90 -8.46
N GLN A 108 7.72 -16.44 -8.95
CA GLN A 108 6.81 -17.27 -9.75
C GLN A 108 7.21 -17.37 -11.22
N GLU A 109 7.67 -16.26 -11.81
CA GLU A 109 7.89 -16.17 -13.25
C GLU A 109 9.31 -15.70 -13.59
N GLY A 110 9.94 -14.92 -12.71
CA GLY A 110 11.26 -14.35 -12.94
C GLY A 110 12.41 -15.36 -12.87
N ILE A 111 12.38 -16.29 -11.91
CA ILE A 111 13.47 -17.26 -11.70
C ILE A 111 13.66 -18.17 -12.91
N ASP A 112 12.57 -18.67 -13.49
CA ASP A 112 12.62 -19.59 -14.63
C ASP A 112 13.12 -18.91 -15.92
N ASN A 113 13.13 -17.56 -15.93
CA ASN A 113 13.62 -16.76 -17.05
C ASN A 113 15.04 -16.18 -16.83
N ILE A 114 15.74 -16.59 -15.76
CA ILE A 114 17.13 -16.17 -15.53
C ILE A 114 18.04 -16.77 -16.61
N GLY A 115 18.78 -15.91 -17.31
CA GLY A 115 19.68 -16.31 -18.41
C GLY A 115 19.06 -16.24 -19.81
N GLY A 116 17.80 -15.82 -19.93
CA GLY A 116 17.13 -15.52 -21.20
C GLY A 116 17.45 -14.11 -21.76
N PHE A 117 16.69 -13.68 -22.77
CA PHE A 117 16.83 -12.35 -23.39
C PHE A 117 16.26 -11.20 -22.54
N SER A 118 15.44 -11.51 -21.52
CA SER A 118 14.86 -10.54 -20.59
C SER A 118 15.73 -10.36 -19.35
N ASN A 119 15.48 -9.30 -18.57
CA ASN A 119 16.12 -9.09 -17.27
C ASN A 119 15.05 -9.27 -16.18
N PRO A 120 14.94 -10.46 -15.56
CA PRO A 120 13.89 -10.74 -14.59
C PRO A 120 13.87 -9.79 -13.39
N PHE A 121 15.02 -9.28 -12.95
CA PHE A 121 15.08 -8.28 -11.87
C PHE A 121 14.45 -6.97 -12.31
N TYR A 122 14.74 -6.54 -13.54
CA TYR A 122 14.13 -5.33 -14.09
C TYR A 122 12.62 -5.52 -14.29
N ASP A 123 12.21 -6.63 -14.90
CA ASP A 123 10.83 -6.86 -15.33
C ASP A 123 9.87 -7.13 -14.16
N TYR A 124 10.32 -7.86 -13.14
CA TYR A 124 9.44 -8.28 -12.03
C TYR A 124 9.68 -7.52 -10.72
N ILE A 125 10.80 -6.80 -10.55
CA ILE A 125 11.05 -6.01 -9.34
C ILE A 125 11.06 -4.52 -9.65
N PHE A 126 11.96 -4.06 -10.53
CA PHE A 126 12.14 -2.62 -10.76
C PHE A 126 10.91 -1.99 -11.42
N LYS A 127 10.41 -2.58 -12.51
CA LYS A 127 9.31 -2.04 -13.29
C LYS A 127 7.99 -1.97 -12.48
N PRO A 128 7.55 -3.02 -11.75
CA PRO A 128 6.38 -2.92 -10.90
C PRO A 128 6.54 -1.89 -9.78
N MET A 129 7.70 -1.86 -9.11
CA MET A 129 8.02 -0.85 -8.11
C MET A 129 7.93 0.57 -8.68
N TYR A 130 8.53 0.81 -9.86
CA TYR A 130 8.52 2.10 -10.51
C TYR A 130 7.09 2.60 -10.75
N TRP A 131 6.24 1.80 -11.40
CA TRP A 131 4.89 2.21 -11.76
C TRP A 131 4.02 2.45 -10.51
N ILE A 132 4.08 1.54 -9.54
CA ILE A 132 3.26 1.64 -8.33
C ILE A 132 3.73 2.81 -7.46
N LEU A 133 5.04 3.06 -7.35
CA LEU A 133 5.53 4.21 -6.59
C LEU A 133 5.21 5.53 -7.30
N MET A 134 5.42 5.61 -8.61
CA MET A 134 5.18 6.83 -9.38
C MET A 134 3.73 7.30 -9.27
N TYR A 135 2.77 6.39 -9.46
CA TYR A 135 1.34 6.73 -9.35
C TYR A 135 0.80 6.67 -7.92
N GLY A 136 1.40 5.88 -7.04
CA GLY A 136 0.92 5.64 -5.68
C GLY A 136 1.43 6.65 -4.65
N ILE A 137 2.53 7.37 -4.89
CA ILE A 137 3.14 8.24 -3.87
C ILE A 137 2.22 9.40 -3.46
N ILE A 138 1.57 10.06 -4.42
CA ILE A 138 0.64 11.17 -4.14
C ILE A 138 -0.57 10.66 -3.34
N PRO A 139 -1.30 9.62 -3.79
CA PRO A 139 -2.34 8.98 -2.97
C PRO A 139 -1.87 8.57 -1.58
N ALA A 140 -0.68 7.97 -1.45
CA ALA A 140 -0.13 7.53 -0.17
C ALA A 140 0.16 8.71 0.78
N ILE A 141 0.60 9.85 0.25
CA ILE A 141 0.75 11.09 1.03
C ILE A 141 -0.62 11.56 1.52
N LEU A 142 -1.60 11.69 0.62
CA LEU A 142 -2.94 12.20 0.97
C LEU A 142 -3.63 11.29 2.01
N VAL A 143 -3.65 9.99 1.76
CA VAL A 143 -4.18 8.98 2.71
C VAL A 143 -3.36 8.99 3.99
N GLY A 144 -2.04 9.16 3.93
CA GLY A 144 -1.15 9.26 5.08
C GLY A 144 -1.46 10.45 5.99
N ILE A 145 -1.79 11.61 5.42
CA ILE A 145 -2.23 12.81 6.18
C ILE A 145 -3.53 12.49 6.92
N LEU A 146 -4.53 11.93 6.22
CA LEU A 146 -5.83 11.56 6.80
C LEU A 146 -5.69 10.47 7.88
N PHE A 147 -4.83 9.49 7.64
CA PHE A 147 -4.48 8.42 8.57
C PHE A 147 -3.92 8.99 9.89
N GLY A 148 -2.92 9.88 9.80
CA GLY A 148 -2.32 10.53 10.96
C GLY A 148 -3.33 11.40 11.73
N LEU A 149 -4.14 12.19 11.01
CA LEU A 149 -5.19 13.02 11.60
C LEU A 149 -6.21 12.16 12.36
N THR A 150 -6.66 11.08 11.73
CA THR A 150 -7.67 10.18 12.30
C THR A 150 -7.15 9.47 13.54
N ILE A 151 -5.87 9.06 13.58
CA ILE A 151 -5.25 8.53 14.81
C ILE A 151 -5.30 9.58 15.93
N LYS A 152 -4.88 10.81 15.65
CA LYS A 152 -4.87 11.89 16.65
C LYS A 152 -6.26 12.14 17.22
N LEU A 153 -7.28 12.24 16.36
CA LEU A 153 -8.67 12.45 16.77
C LEU A 153 -9.22 11.30 17.62
N ASN A 154 -8.97 10.05 17.23
CA ASN A 154 -9.42 8.88 18.00
C ASN A 154 -8.69 8.72 19.33
N GLY A 155 -7.48 9.26 19.47
CA GLY A 155 -6.75 9.25 20.73
C GLY A 155 -7.15 10.34 21.73
N ASN A 156 -7.89 11.35 21.29
CA ASN A 156 -8.44 12.39 22.16
C ASN A 156 -9.86 12.03 22.67
N LYS A 157 -10.42 10.89 22.23
CA LYS A 157 -11.62 10.25 22.76
C LYS A 157 -11.24 9.19 23.80
#